data_AF-A0A9D3RVL9-F1
#
_entry.id   AF-A0A9D3RVL9-F1
#
_cell.length_a   1.000
_cell.length_b   1.000
_cell.length_c   1.000
_cell.angle_alpha   90.00
_cell.angle_beta   90.00
_cell.angle_gamma   90.00
#
_symmetry.space_group_name_H-M   'P 1'
#
loop_
_entity.id
_entity.type
_entity.pdbx_description
1 polymer ?
#
loop_
_entity_poly.entity_id
_entity_poly.type
_entity_poly.pdbx_seq_one_letter_code
_entity_poly.pdbx_strand_id
1 'polypeptide(L)'
;MAWLFGAAALGGKAGLGAVLGPVGLCVGGLALVGHAVYLAGRHRRGGGGPPKKSITQKQQDGDMDSSEVADHLNLGATDTYGNILRYGRPFVSGEDGDKYYVEADHIPPLQSFRMARRLPAFSSLRRINPRLHELVMSLENDTRGLNLLTVQVSTHHHRDALSSGSSNVSRQCRELIAHRMADGDVTKMLKQAFIIAHPYASQQIRDEAGLGNKPRPKKIFLSKDRTMNIYRAAFLELIRKYHEMGIIGDEDRNDLIQYVQHDMYLDSESELYQQIVRIVRQFGGHNH
;
A
#
# COMPACT_ATOMS: atom_id res chain seq x y z
N MET A 1 -16.27 7.99 -58.30
CA MET A 1 -16.62 6.85 -59.16
C MET A 1 -17.11 5.72 -58.27
N ALA A 2 -18.33 5.25 -58.55
CA ALA A 2 -19.08 4.23 -57.82
C ALA A 2 -18.70 2.80 -58.26
N TRP A 3 -19.54 1.82 -57.87
CA TRP A 3 -19.50 0.33 -57.95
C TRP A 3 -19.02 -0.29 -56.63
N LEU A 4 -19.83 -0.81 -55.69
CA LEU A 4 -21.20 -1.40 -55.63
C LEU A 4 -21.35 -2.84 -56.19
N PHE A 5 -22.22 -3.60 -55.48
CA PHE A 5 -22.67 -5.02 -55.56
C PHE A 5 -21.85 -6.03 -54.74
N GLY A 6 -22.43 -6.94 -53.94
CA GLY A 6 -23.81 -7.33 -53.59
C GLY A 6 -23.71 -8.65 -52.78
N ALA A 7 -24.32 -8.82 -51.60
CA ALA A 7 -25.73 -9.10 -51.27
C ALA A 7 -26.14 -10.60 -51.28
N ALA A 8 -26.92 -10.95 -50.24
CA ALA A 8 -27.91 -12.04 -50.09
C ALA A 8 -27.43 -13.46 -49.70
N ALA A 9 -28.15 -14.29 -48.92
CA ALA A 9 -29.33 -14.14 -48.05
C ALA A 9 -29.72 -15.50 -47.40
N LEU A 10 -30.52 -15.43 -46.32
CA LEU A 10 -31.68 -16.28 -45.93
C LEU A 10 -31.57 -17.68 -45.25
N GLY A 11 -32.42 -17.83 -44.22
CA GLY A 11 -33.19 -19.03 -43.84
C GLY A 11 -32.80 -19.64 -42.48
N GLY A 12 -33.67 -19.97 -41.51
CA GLY A 12 -35.13 -19.97 -41.37
C GLY A 12 -35.57 -20.81 -40.14
N LYS A 13 -36.41 -20.21 -39.27
CA LYS A 13 -37.52 -20.70 -38.41
C LYS A 13 -37.65 -22.16 -37.86
N ALA A 14 -38.02 -22.17 -36.56
CA ALA A 14 -39.17 -22.84 -35.88
C ALA A 14 -39.12 -24.29 -35.36
N GLY A 15 -39.67 -24.48 -34.15
CA GLY A 15 -40.12 -25.76 -33.58
C GLY A 15 -40.60 -25.69 -32.14
N LEU A 16 -41.92 -25.57 -31.93
CA LEU A 16 -42.64 -25.75 -30.66
C LEU A 16 -42.70 -27.23 -30.23
N GLY A 17 -42.86 -27.48 -28.93
CA GLY A 17 -43.34 -28.78 -28.43
C GLY A 17 -43.61 -28.78 -26.92
N ALA A 18 -44.86 -28.55 -26.53
CA ALA A 18 -45.39 -28.77 -25.18
C ALA A 18 -46.17 -30.10 -25.14
N VAL A 19 -46.08 -30.85 -24.04
CA VAL A 19 -47.01 -31.96 -23.71
C VAL A 19 -47.30 -31.94 -22.21
N LEU A 20 -48.60 -32.01 -21.89
CA LEU A 20 -49.23 -31.97 -20.57
C LEU A 20 -49.84 -33.34 -20.20
N GLY A 21 -49.73 -33.70 -18.91
CA GLY A 21 -50.73 -34.42 -18.10
C GLY A 21 -50.59 -35.96 -17.96
N PRO A 22 -51.34 -36.61 -17.03
CA PRO A 22 -52.04 -36.10 -15.84
C PRO A 22 -52.00 -36.98 -14.54
N VAL A 23 -52.27 -36.33 -13.40
CA VAL A 23 -53.13 -36.70 -12.23
C VAL A 23 -52.91 -38.00 -11.43
N GLY A 24 -52.81 -37.83 -10.10
CA GLY A 24 -53.10 -38.87 -9.09
C GLY A 24 -53.10 -38.31 -7.66
N LEU A 25 -54.25 -37.82 -7.20
CA LEU A 25 -54.55 -37.46 -5.81
C LEU A 25 -54.85 -38.74 -4.98
N CYS A 26 -54.33 -38.84 -3.75
CA CYS A 26 -55.01 -39.54 -2.66
C CYS A 26 -54.61 -38.96 -1.29
N VAL A 27 -55.62 -38.88 -0.44
CA VAL A 27 -55.74 -38.15 0.83
C VAL A 27 -55.55 -39.11 2.00
N GLY A 28 -54.98 -38.64 3.11
CA GLY A 28 -55.38 -39.12 4.44
C GLY A 28 -54.24 -39.37 5.43
N GLY A 29 -54.33 -38.73 6.61
CA GLY A 29 -53.73 -39.25 7.85
C GLY A 29 -52.94 -38.25 8.69
N LEU A 30 -53.64 -37.49 9.55
CA LEU A 30 -53.06 -36.85 10.74
C LEU A 30 -52.54 -37.91 11.73
N ALA A 31 -51.35 -37.70 12.31
CA ALA A 31 -51.11 -37.87 13.76
C ALA A 31 -49.78 -37.22 14.19
N LEU A 32 -49.88 -36.44 15.27
CA LEU A 32 -48.84 -35.73 16.01
C LEU A 32 -47.95 -36.67 16.84
N VAL A 33 -46.86 -36.07 17.34
CA VAL A 33 -46.05 -36.39 18.53
C VAL A 33 -44.69 -37.07 18.26
N GLY A 34 -43.63 -36.36 18.64
CA GLY A 34 -42.29 -36.96 18.78
C GLY A 34 -41.12 -35.96 18.74
N HIS A 35 -41.19 -34.87 19.52
CA HIS A 35 -40.07 -33.95 19.73
C HIS A 35 -38.97 -34.64 20.57
N ALA A 36 -37.82 -34.95 19.98
CA ALA A 36 -36.56 -35.19 20.69
C ALA A 36 -35.38 -35.21 19.70
N VAL A 37 -34.95 -34.04 19.20
CA VAL A 37 -33.63 -33.93 18.58
C VAL A 37 -32.62 -33.60 19.67
N TYR A 38 -31.81 -34.61 19.96
CA TYR A 38 -30.66 -34.61 20.85
C TYR A 38 -29.65 -33.53 20.42
N LEU A 39 -29.65 -32.40 21.14
CA LEU A 39 -28.57 -31.40 21.07
C LEU A 39 -27.34 -31.95 21.81
N ALA A 40 -26.49 -32.68 21.08
CA ALA A 40 -25.13 -32.94 21.54
C ALA A 40 -24.32 -31.65 21.40
N GLY A 41 -24.30 -30.87 22.49
CA GLY A 41 -23.46 -29.70 22.65
C GLY A 41 -21.99 -30.07 22.44
N ARG A 42 -21.39 -29.53 21.37
CA ARG A 42 -19.94 -29.41 21.27
C ARG A 42 -19.49 -28.42 22.35
N HIS A 43 -19.06 -28.96 23.48
CA HIS A 43 -18.28 -28.24 24.47
C HIS A 43 -17.06 -27.61 23.77
N ARG A 44 -17.15 -26.30 23.47
CA ARG A 44 -15.96 -25.46 23.40
C ARG A 44 -15.37 -25.48 24.81
N ARG A 45 -14.24 -26.17 24.98
CA ARG A 45 -13.33 -25.92 26.10
C ARG A 45 -12.88 -24.45 25.98
N GLY A 46 -13.59 -23.56 26.65
CA GLY A 46 -13.12 -22.22 26.94
C GLY A 46 -11.93 -22.38 27.88
N GLY A 47 -10.72 -22.23 27.32
CA GLY A 47 -9.55 -21.95 28.14
C GLY A 47 -9.76 -20.60 28.80
N GLY A 48 -10.22 -20.62 30.06
CA GLY A 48 -10.38 -19.45 30.91
C GLY A 48 -9.03 -18.90 31.37
N GLY A 49 -8.20 -18.47 30.42
CA GLY A 49 -7.15 -17.51 30.69
C GLY A 49 -7.76 -16.10 30.79
N PRO A 50 -7.14 -15.17 31.53
CA PRO A 50 -7.54 -13.76 31.46
C PRO A 50 -7.51 -13.30 29.98
N PRO A 51 -8.40 -12.38 29.58
CA PRO A 51 -8.38 -11.84 28.23
C PRO A 51 -6.98 -11.29 27.94
N LYS A 52 -6.36 -11.74 26.84
CA LYS A 52 -5.04 -11.26 26.43
C LYS A 52 -5.12 -9.74 26.23
N LYS A 53 -4.24 -8.99 26.91
CA LYS A 53 -4.13 -7.53 26.75
C LYS A 53 -3.80 -7.20 25.29
N SER A 54 -4.44 -6.18 24.73
CA SER A 54 -4.08 -5.63 23.41
C SER A 54 -2.67 -5.04 23.44
N ILE A 55 -2.02 -4.90 22.27
CA ILE A 55 -0.70 -4.25 22.16
C ILE A 55 -0.73 -2.85 22.78
N THR A 56 -1.79 -2.08 22.51
CA THR A 56 -1.98 -0.74 23.07
C THR A 56 -2.02 -0.76 24.59
N GLN A 57 -2.76 -1.71 25.19
CA GLN A 57 -2.83 -1.85 26.64
C GLN A 57 -1.48 -2.25 27.23
N LYS A 58 -0.78 -3.21 26.61
CA LYS A 58 0.56 -3.63 27.03
C LYS A 58 1.55 -2.46 27.05
N GLN A 59 1.52 -1.59 26.03
CA GLN A 59 2.36 -0.39 26.02
C GLN A 59 1.98 0.61 27.12
N GLN A 60 0.67 0.82 27.37
CA GLN A 60 0.20 1.72 28.42
C GLN A 60 0.59 1.25 29.82
N ASP A 61 0.58 -0.06 30.04
CA ASP A 61 0.96 -0.70 31.29
C ASP A 61 2.49 -0.78 31.47
N GLY A 62 3.28 -0.43 30.45
CA GLY A 62 4.73 -0.58 30.43
C GLY A 62 5.22 -2.01 30.21
N ASP A 63 4.32 -2.93 29.83
CA ASP A 63 4.61 -4.34 29.54
C ASP A 63 5.30 -4.54 28.17
N MET A 64 5.34 -3.49 27.33
CA MET A 64 5.93 -3.58 26.01
C MET A 64 6.60 -2.27 25.57
N ASP A 65 7.87 -2.33 25.19
CA ASP A 65 8.61 -1.17 24.71
C ASP A 65 8.47 -0.92 23.19
N SER A 66 9.14 0.12 22.67
CA SER A 66 9.08 0.45 21.23
C SER A 66 9.75 -0.59 20.33
N SER A 67 10.79 -1.27 20.83
CA SER A 67 11.51 -2.30 20.08
C SER A 67 10.65 -3.57 19.98
N GLU A 68 10.09 -4.01 21.12
CA GLU A 68 9.21 -5.16 21.18
C GLU A 68 7.95 -4.96 20.33
N VAL A 69 7.36 -3.76 20.33
CA VAL A 69 6.25 -3.44 19.42
C VAL A 69 6.68 -3.53 17.96
N ALA A 70 7.83 -2.95 17.61
CA ALA A 70 8.31 -2.96 16.23
C ALA A 70 8.56 -4.38 15.73
N ASP A 71 9.17 -5.23 16.55
CA ASP A 71 9.48 -6.61 16.21
C ASP A 71 8.20 -7.44 16.14
N HIS A 72 7.29 -7.27 17.11
CA HIS A 72 5.98 -7.93 17.11
C HIS A 72 5.13 -7.57 15.89
N LEU A 73 5.25 -6.32 15.42
CA LEU A 73 4.56 -5.81 14.25
C LEU A 73 5.38 -5.93 12.97
N ASN A 74 6.56 -6.55 13.00
CA ASN A 74 7.48 -6.70 11.86
C ASN A 74 7.67 -5.38 11.07
N LEU A 75 7.84 -4.26 11.78
CA LEU A 75 8.00 -2.94 11.18
C LEU A 75 9.37 -2.81 10.51
N GLY A 76 9.40 -2.19 9.34
CA GLY A 76 10.61 -2.07 8.51
C GLY A 76 10.85 -3.27 7.60
N ALA A 77 10.08 -4.35 7.72
CA ALA A 77 10.13 -5.46 6.77
C ALA A 77 9.91 -4.93 5.36
N THR A 78 10.86 -5.22 4.48
CA THR A 78 10.92 -4.65 3.15
C THR A 78 10.96 -5.78 2.13
N ASP A 79 9.97 -5.81 1.24
CA ASP A 79 9.93 -6.76 0.13
C ASP A 79 8.89 -6.34 -0.91
N THR A 80 8.71 -7.15 -1.96
CA THR A 80 7.56 -7.01 -2.86
C THR A 80 6.24 -7.02 -2.08
N TYR A 81 5.25 -6.25 -2.52
CA TYR A 81 3.96 -6.15 -1.84
C TYR A 81 3.30 -7.52 -1.69
N GLY A 82 3.40 -8.40 -2.70
CA GLY A 82 2.90 -9.78 -2.63
C GLY A 82 3.55 -10.60 -1.52
N ASN A 83 4.86 -10.47 -1.32
CA ASN A 83 5.57 -11.14 -0.23
C ASN A 83 5.21 -10.56 1.14
N ILE A 84 5.10 -9.24 1.26
CA ILE A 84 4.65 -8.59 2.50
C ILE A 84 3.21 -9.01 2.86
N LEU A 85 2.31 -9.15 1.88
CA LEU A 85 0.96 -9.69 2.11
C LEU A 85 0.97 -11.14 2.59
N ARG A 86 1.91 -11.97 2.10
CA ARG A 86 1.95 -13.41 2.36
C ARG A 86 2.70 -13.79 3.63
N TYR A 87 3.82 -13.11 3.90
CA TYR A 87 4.77 -13.44 4.96
C TYR A 87 4.90 -12.35 6.02
N GLY A 88 4.37 -11.15 5.75
CA GLY A 88 4.25 -10.09 6.74
C GLY A 88 3.19 -10.40 7.79
N ARG A 89 3.06 -9.50 8.78
CA ARG A 89 2.01 -9.64 9.79
C ARG A 89 0.66 -9.40 9.10
N PRO A 90 -0.38 -10.21 9.34
CA PRO A 90 -1.65 -10.05 8.64
C PRO A 90 -2.26 -8.67 8.91
N PHE A 91 -2.53 -7.91 7.85
CA PHE A 91 -3.26 -6.63 7.91
C PHE A 91 -4.67 -6.74 8.53
N VAL A 92 -5.21 -7.96 8.57
CA VAL A 92 -6.63 -8.26 8.82
C VAL A 92 -6.87 -9.24 9.99
N SER A 93 -5.85 -9.91 10.55
CA SER A 93 -6.06 -10.91 11.61
C SER A 93 -4.86 -11.02 12.57
N GLY A 94 -4.96 -10.39 13.73
CA GLY A 94 -4.33 -10.91 14.95
C GLY A 94 -5.36 -11.70 15.74
N GLU A 95 -4.93 -12.73 16.47
CA GLU A 95 -5.79 -13.56 17.33
C GLU A 95 -6.54 -12.74 18.40
N ASP A 96 -6.08 -11.51 18.66
CA ASP A 96 -6.51 -10.68 19.79
C ASP A 96 -7.23 -9.36 19.39
N GLY A 97 -7.75 -9.26 18.16
CA GLY A 97 -8.45 -8.04 17.69
C GLY A 97 -7.53 -6.93 17.16
N ASP A 98 -6.25 -7.26 16.93
CA ASP A 98 -5.18 -6.37 16.47
C ASP A 98 -5.26 -5.97 14.97
N LYS A 99 -6.45 -5.66 14.47
CA LYS A 99 -6.61 -5.21 13.07
C LYS A 99 -6.13 -3.76 12.91
N TYR A 100 -5.54 -3.44 11.75
CA TYR A 100 -5.18 -2.07 11.35
C TYR A 100 -4.10 -1.40 12.22
N TYR A 101 -3.06 -2.14 12.63
CA TYR A 101 -1.85 -1.57 13.24
C TYR A 101 -0.74 -1.31 12.23
N VAL A 102 -0.71 -2.07 11.13
CA VAL A 102 0.30 -1.99 10.09
C VAL A 102 -0.33 -1.77 8.72
N GLU A 103 0.44 -1.17 7.83
CA GLU A 103 0.15 -0.99 6.40
C GLU A 103 1.42 -1.31 5.61
N ALA A 104 1.27 -1.69 4.34
CA ALA A 104 2.40 -1.84 3.42
C ALA A 104 2.51 -0.58 2.56
N ASP A 105 3.51 0.25 2.82
CA ASP A 105 3.71 1.47 2.05
C ASP A 105 4.57 1.19 0.83
N HIS A 106 4.08 1.57 -0.36
CA HIS A 106 4.83 1.45 -1.60
C HIS A 106 5.83 2.58 -1.67
N ILE A 107 7.12 2.25 -1.86
CA ILE A 107 8.19 3.24 -1.95
C ILE A 107 9.04 2.93 -3.20
N PRO A 108 8.89 3.71 -4.29
CA PRO A 108 7.97 4.84 -4.47
C PRO A 108 6.46 4.46 -4.47
N PRO A 109 5.55 5.46 -4.32
CA PRO A 109 4.11 5.19 -4.28
C PRO A 109 3.56 4.57 -5.57
N LEU A 110 2.71 3.54 -5.47
CA LEU A 110 2.07 2.86 -6.62
C LEU A 110 1.44 3.83 -7.63
N GLN A 111 0.80 4.90 -7.15
CA GLN A 111 0.18 5.89 -8.05
C GLN A 111 1.21 6.68 -8.85
N SER A 112 2.42 6.89 -8.34
CA SER A 112 3.51 7.55 -9.10
C SER A 112 3.91 6.73 -10.31
N PHE A 113 4.02 5.40 -10.20
CA PHE A 113 4.27 4.52 -11.35
C PHE A 113 3.18 4.65 -12.42
N ARG A 114 1.90 4.64 -11.99
CA ARG A 114 0.77 4.78 -12.91
C ARG A 114 0.72 6.14 -13.60
N MET A 115 1.10 7.20 -12.89
CA MET A 115 1.20 8.56 -13.43
C MET A 115 2.36 8.67 -14.42
N ALA A 116 3.52 8.09 -14.10
CA ALA A 116 4.73 8.18 -14.92
C ALA A 116 4.47 7.69 -16.35
N ARG A 117 3.75 6.57 -16.50
CA ARG A 117 3.36 6.01 -17.81
C ARG A 117 2.59 6.98 -18.72
N ARG A 118 1.91 7.98 -18.15
CA ARG A 118 1.09 8.95 -18.89
C ARG A 118 1.89 10.18 -19.32
N LEU A 119 3.13 10.32 -18.86
CA LEU A 119 3.97 11.47 -19.16
C LEU A 119 4.68 11.29 -20.52
N PRO A 120 4.82 12.35 -21.34
CA PRO A 120 5.49 12.25 -22.64
C PRO A 120 6.92 11.70 -22.57
N ALA A 121 7.66 12.07 -21.52
CA ALA A 121 9.05 11.65 -21.28
C ALA A 121 9.19 10.12 -21.10
N PHE A 122 8.14 9.45 -20.65
CA PHE A 122 8.15 8.01 -20.37
C PHE A 122 8.55 7.16 -21.57
N SER A 123 8.24 7.61 -22.79
CA SER A 123 8.65 6.95 -24.04
C SER A 123 10.17 6.74 -24.14
N SER A 124 10.96 7.66 -23.59
CA SER A 124 12.42 7.58 -23.57
C SER A 124 12.97 6.67 -22.48
N LEU A 125 12.16 6.37 -21.44
CA LEU A 125 12.60 5.58 -20.29
C LEU A 125 13.03 4.17 -20.69
N ARG A 126 12.41 3.56 -21.72
CA ARG A 126 12.82 2.25 -22.22
C ARG A 126 14.29 2.19 -22.63
N ARG A 127 14.83 3.30 -23.15
CA ARG A 127 16.24 3.43 -23.55
C ARG A 127 17.12 3.81 -22.36
N ILE A 128 16.65 4.71 -21.50
CA ILE A 128 17.44 5.27 -20.38
C ILE A 128 17.58 4.24 -19.25
N ASN A 129 16.47 3.62 -18.86
CA ASN A 129 16.40 2.64 -17.78
C ASN A 129 15.36 1.55 -18.13
N PRO A 130 15.75 0.53 -18.92
CA PRO A 130 14.82 -0.50 -19.38
C PRO A 130 14.18 -1.29 -18.23
N ARG A 131 14.89 -1.50 -17.12
CA ARG A 131 14.36 -2.22 -15.94
C ARG A 131 13.26 -1.45 -15.24
N LEU A 132 13.43 -0.14 -15.06
CA LEU A 132 12.38 0.70 -14.49
C LEU A 132 11.17 0.79 -15.44
N HIS A 133 11.42 0.90 -16.74
CA HIS A 133 10.34 0.86 -17.74
C HIS A 133 9.56 -0.46 -17.68
N GLU A 134 10.23 -1.60 -17.64
CA GLU A 134 9.60 -2.93 -17.46
C GLU A 134 8.76 -2.99 -16.18
N LEU A 135 9.29 -2.48 -15.05
CA LEU A 135 8.56 -2.43 -13.79
C LEU A 135 7.28 -1.59 -13.89
N VAL A 136 7.34 -0.40 -14.50
CA VAL A 136 6.16 0.47 -14.69
C VAL A 136 5.13 -0.20 -15.60
N MET A 137 5.57 -0.82 -16.71
CA MET A 137 4.68 -1.49 -17.66
C MET A 137 4.04 -2.75 -17.09
N SER A 138 4.70 -3.44 -16.14
CA SER A 138 4.14 -4.63 -15.48
C SER A 138 2.79 -4.36 -14.78
N LEU A 139 2.53 -3.10 -14.39
CA LEU A 139 1.28 -2.68 -13.75
C LEU A 139 0.04 -2.75 -14.66
N GLU A 140 0.21 -3.02 -15.96
CA GLU A 140 -0.90 -3.36 -16.86
C GLU A 140 -1.62 -4.61 -16.41
N ASN A 141 -0.86 -5.61 -15.95
CA ASN A 141 -1.37 -6.90 -15.50
C ASN A 141 -1.30 -7.03 -13.97
N ASP A 142 -0.45 -6.25 -13.31
CA ASP A 142 -0.34 -6.16 -11.85
C ASP A 142 -0.99 -4.86 -11.32
N THR A 143 -2.32 -4.82 -11.38
CA THR A 143 -3.06 -3.62 -10.95
C THR A 143 -2.84 -3.27 -9.48
N ARG A 144 -2.46 -4.22 -8.61
CA ARG A 144 -2.24 -3.96 -7.19
C ARG A 144 -0.79 -3.61 -6.86
N GLY A 145 0.13 -3.71 -7.81
CA GLY A 145 1.55 -3.53 -7.57
C GLY A 145 2.13 -4.61 -6.66
N LEU A 146 1.64 -5.86 -6.75
CA LEU A 146 2.16 -7.01 -6.01
C LEU A 146 3.68 -7.18 -6.17
N ASN A 147 4.23 -6.81 -7.33
CA ASN A 147 5.66 -6.90 -7.61
C ASN A 147 6.44 -5.62 -7.24
N LEU A 148 5.76 -4.55 -6.84
CA LEU A 148 6.44 -3.33 -6.38
C LEU A 148 6.97 -3.50 -4.96
N LEU A 149 8.08 -2.82 -4.67
CA LEU A 149 8.67 -2.84 -3.34
C LEU A 149 7.85 -2.02 -2.35
N THR A 150 7.69 -2.58 -1.15
CA THR A 150 6.96 -1.99 -0.04
C THR A 150 7.73 -2.14 1.25
N VAL A 151 7.38 -1.28 2.21
CA VAL A 151 7.85 -1.36 3.60
C VAL A 151 6.64 -1.55 4.50
N GLN A 152 6.70 -2.52 5.40
CA GLN A 152 5.71 -2.70 6.44
C GLN A 152 5.90 -1.61 7.50
N VAL A 153 4.93 -0.70 7.62
CA VAL A 153 4.97 0.45 8.51
C VAL A 153 3.75 0.46 9.42
N SER A 154 3.78 1.27 10.48
CA SER A 154 2.59 1.46 11.29
C SER A 154 1.50 2.19 10.49
N THR A 155 0.24 1.87 10.74
CA THR A 155 -0.90 2.51 10.04
C THR A 155 -0.91 4.02 10.25
N HIS A 156 -0.48 4.52 11.40
CA HIS A 156 -0.43 5.96 11.66
C HIS A 156 0.72 6.63 10.90
N HIS A 157 1.92 6.03 10.84
CA HIS A 157 3.00 6.57 10.02
C HIS A 157 2.63 6.62 8.53
N HIS A 158 2.04 5.54 8.00
CA HIS A 158 1.55 5.53 6.62
C HIS A 158 0.56 6.67 6.37
N ARG A 159 -0.33 6.93 7.33
CA ARG A 159 -1.38 7.96 7.26
C ARG A 159 -0.86 9.39 7.36
N ASP A 160 0.25 9.60 8.05
CA ASP A 160 0.87 10.91 8.27
C ASP A 160 1.81 11.30 7.11
N ALA A 161 2.37 10.29 6.43
CA ALA A 161 3.23 10.43 5.27
C ALA A 161 2.58 11.22 4.11
N LEU A 162 3.37 12.02 3.39
CA LEU A 162 2.97 12.72 2.16
C LEU A 162 2.84 11.78 0.95
N SER A 163 3.40 10.56 1.04
CA SER A 163 3.27 9.48 0.04
C SER A 163 1.82 9.01 -0.14
N SER A 164 1.02 9.06 0.93
CA SER A 164 -0.31 8.43 0.99
C SER A 164 -1.46 9.45 1.03
N GLY A 165 -2.68 8.95 0.84
CA GLY A 165 -3.91 9.74 0.96
C GLY A 165 -4.35 10.45 -0.33
N SER A 166 -5.59 10.97 -0.28
CA SER A 166 -6.31 11.60 -1.39
C SER A 166 -6.17 13.12 -1.45
N SER A 167 -5.40 13.73 -0.54
CA SER A 167 -5.21 15.18 -0.54
C SER A 167 -4.55 15.67 -1.82
N ASN A 168 -4.84 16.91 -2.23
CA ASN A 168 -4.21 17.48 -3.41
C ASN A 168 -2.69 17.56 -3.24
N VAL A 169 -2.21 17.91 -2.04
CA VAL A 169 -0.79 17.88 -1.67
C VAL A 169 -0.16 16.52 -1.92
N SER A 170 -0.76 15.45 -1.38
CA SER A 170 -0.23 14.09 -1.54
C SER A 170 -0.22 13.67 -3.02
N ARG A 171 -1.25 14.06 -3.79
CA ARG A 171 -1.31 13.80 -5.23
C ARG A 171 -0.17 14.50 -5.97
N GLN A 172 0.10 15.77 -5.66
CA GLN A 172 1.16 16.56 -6.28
C GLN A 172 2.56 16.05 -5.88
N CYS A 173 2.75 15.60 -4.64
CA CYS A 173 3.98 14.92 -4.24
C CYS A 173 4.21 13.65 -5.05
N ARG A 174 3.17 12.84 -5.28
CA ARG A 174 3.28 11.63 -6.12
C ARG A 174 3.52 11.94 -7.59
N GLU A 175 2.98 13.05 -8.09
CA GLU A 175 3.22 13.53 -9.45
C GLU A 175 4.67 13.98 -9.65
N LEU A 176 5.27 14.66 -8.66
CA LEU A 176 6.71 14.98 -8.67
C LEU A 176 7.57 13.72 -8.85
N ILE A 177 7.30 12.68 -8.07
CA ILE A 177 7.98 11.39 -8.19
C ILE A 177 7.76 10.76 -9.56
N ALA A 178 6.55 10.86 -10.11
CA ALA A 178 6.21 10.34 -11.43
C ALA A 178 7.02 11.01 -12.55
N HIS A 179 7.25 12.33 -12.45
CA HIS A 179 8.13 13.05 -13.37
C HIS A 179 9.56 12.54 -13.31
N ARG A 180 10.15 12.42 -12.10
CA ARG A 180 11.50 11.85 -11.93
C ARG A 180 11.62 10.45 -12.53
N MET A 181 10.59 9.63 -12.32
CA MET A 181 10.53 8.28 -12.87
C MET A 181 10.46 8.28 -14.41
N ALA A 182 9.62 9.11 -15.01
CA ALA A 182 9.49 9.19 -16.48
C ALA A 182 10.75 9.73 -17.15
N ASP A 183 11.47 10.63 -16.47
CA ASP A 183 12.76 11.18 -16.93
C ASP A 183 13.92 10.19 -16.75
N GLY A 184 13.72 9.11 -15.98
CA GLY A 184 14.77 8.14 -15.64
C GLY A 184 15.73 8.60 -14.55
N ASP A 185 15.42 9.68 -13.83
CA ASP A 185 16.21 10.20 -12.71
C ASP A 185 15.90 9.40 -11.42
N VAL A 186 16.42 8.17 -11.38
CA VAL A 186 16.15 7.19 -10.32
C VAL A 186 16.66 7.64 -8.95
N THR A 187 17.78 8.37 -8.92
CA THR A 187 18.37 8.86 -7.67
C THR A 187 17.50 9.94 -7.05
N LYS A 188 17.07 10.96 -7.81
CA LYS A 188 16.12 11.96 -7.26
C LYS A 188 14.77 11.33 -6.95
N MET A 189 14.29 10.40 -7.78
CA MET A 189 13.05 9.66 -7.52
C MET A 189 13.08 8.98 -6.15
N LEU A 190 14.13 8.22 -5.83
CA LEU A 190 14.23 7.50 -4.56
C LEU A 190 14.45 8.44 -3.37
N LYS A 191 15.33 9.44 -3.49
CA LYS A 191 15.55 10.45 -2.43
C LYS A 191 14.24 11.15 -2.06
N GLN A 192 13.47 11.61 -3.05
CA GLN A 192 12.19 12.27 -2.81
C GLN A 192 11.11 11.29 -2.30
N ALA A 193 11.11 10.04 -2.75
CA ALA A 193 10.23 9.00 -2.22
C ALA A 193 10.49 8.73 -0.72
N PHE A 194 11.76 8.69 -0.30
CA PHE A 194 12.14 8.54 1.10
C PHE A 194 11.67 9.71 1.96
N ILE A 195 11.83 10.95 1.48
CA ILE A 195 11.33 12.15 2.17
C ILE A 195 9.81 12.04 2.40
N ILE A 196 9.02 11.78 1.35
CA ILE A 196 7.55 11.79 1.49
C ILE A 196 6.99 10.57 2.22
N ALA A 197 7.74 9.47 2.31
CA ALA A 197 7.34 8.28 3.05
C ALA A 197 7.70 8.35 4.54
N HIS A 198 8.68 9.17 4.91
CA HIS A 198 9.13 9.29 6.30
C HIS A 198 8.17 10.18 7.12
N PRO A 199 7.63 9.69 8.26
CA PRO A 199 6.60 10.39 9.01
C PRO A 199 7.10 11.72 9.59
N TYR A 200 8.33 11.78 10.10
CA TYR A 200 8.89 13.02 10.63
C TYR A 200 9.25 14.03 9.55
N ALA A 201 9.73 13.58 8.38
CA ALA A 201 10.05 14.48 7.27
C ALA A 201 8.75 15.10 6.75
N SER A 202 7.72 14.26 6.55
CA SER A 202 6.39 14.71 6.15
C SER A 202 5.79 15.71 7.14
N GLN A 203 5.97 15.49 8.45
CA GLN A 203 5.50 16.41 9.47
C GLN A 203 6.27 17.74 9.43
N GLN A 204 7.61 17.70 9.38
CA GLN A 204 8.46 18.88 9.29
C GLN A 204 8.10 19.75 8.08
N ILE A 205 7.85 19.12 6.93
CA ILE A 205 7.40 19.81 5.70
C ILE A 205 6.05 20.49 5.91
N ARG A 206 5.08 19.83 6.56
CA ARG A 206 3.75 20.42 6.84
C ARG A 206 3.87 21.63 7.76
N ASP A 207 4.72 21.54 8.78
CA ASP A 207 4.95 22.62 9.75
C ASP A 207 5.63 23.81 9.07
N GLU A 208 6.66 23.57 8.26
CA GLU A 208 7.36 24.61 7.48
C GLU A 208 6.47 25.24 6.39
N ALA A 209 5.51 24.48 5.87
CA ALA A 209 4.50 24.99 4.95
C ALA A 209 3.35 25.72 5.66
N GLY A 210 3.36 25.82 6.99
CA GLY A 210 2.31 26.50 7.77
C GLY A 210 0.98 25.75 7.84
N LEU A 211 0.94 24.47 7.48
CA LEU A 211 -0.27 23.65 7.56
C LEU A 211 -0.49 23.03 8.95
N GLY A 212 0.59 22.89 9.72
CA GLY A 212 0.59 22.23 11.02
C GLY A 212 0.21 20.75 10.95
N ASN A 213 0.02 20.13 12.12
CA ASN A 213 -0.48 18.76 12.24
C ASN A 213 -1.98 18.73 12.59
N LYS A 214 -2.70 17.74 12.04
CA LYS A 214 -3.96 17.27 12.63
C LYS A 214 -3.65 15.97 13.36
N PRO A 215 -3.39 16.00 14.67
CA PRO A 215 -2.98 14.81 15.41
C PRO A 215 -4.00 13.70 15.22
N ARG A 216 -3.56 12.60 14.61
CA ARG A 216 -4.38 11.41 14.46
C ARG A 216 -4.20 10.53 15.69
N PRO A 217 -5.26 9.84 16.16
CA PRO A 217 -5.14 8.92 17.27
C PRO A 217 -4.12 7.83 16.92
N LYS A 218 -3.04 7.77 17.70
CA LYS A 218 -2.00 6.75 17.58
C LYS A 218 -2.47 5.49 18.29
N LYS A 219 -2.50 4.37 17.58
CA LYS A 219 -2.86 3.08 18.17
C LYS A 219 -1.69 2.41 18.89
N ILE A 220 -0.46 2.76 18.51
CA ILE A 220 0.78 2.30 19.13
C ILE A 220 1.72 3.48 19.27
N PHE A 221 2.63 3.39 20.21
CA PHE A 221 3.71 4.34 20.41
C PHE A 221 5.03 3.76 19.92
N LEU A 222 5.79 4.54 19.16
CA LEU A 222 7.17 4.27 18.82
C LEU A 222 7.98 5.50 19.18
N SER A 223 9.12 5.31 19.86
CA SER A 223 10.05 6.40 20.12
C SER A 223 10.59 6.96 18.79
N LYS A 224 11.07 8.22 18.85
CA LYS A 224 11.70 8.87 17.69
C LYS A 224 12.87 8.05 17.18
N ASP A 225 13.79 7.66 18.08
CA ASP A 225 14.98 6.91 17.72
C ASP A 225 14.65 5.55 17.11
N ARG A 226 13.64 4.86 17.65
CA ARG A 226 13.21 3.57 17.07
C ARG A 226 12.61 3.76 15.68
N THR A 227 11.80 4.79 15.50
CA THR A 227 11.23 5.13 14.18
C THR A 227 12.33 5.46 13.17
N MET A 228 13.30 6.30 13.55
CA MET A 228 14.46 6.62 12.70
C MET A 228 15.21 5.36 12.27
N ASN A 229 15.49 4.45 13.21
CA ASN A 229 16.21 3.21 12.91
C ASN A 229 15.42 2.27 11.99
N ILE A 230 14.10 2.16 12.18
CA ILE A 230 13.21 1.35 11.31
C ILE A 230 13.27 1.87 9.87
N TYR A 231 13.08 3.18 9.67
CA TYR A 231 13.05 3.75 8.33
C TYR A 231 14.44 3.75 7.67
N ARG A 232 15.51 4.03 8.41
CA ARG A 232 16.88 3.95 7.89
C ARG A 232 17.19 2.54 7.39
N ALA A 233 16.90 1.52 8.18
CA ALA A 233 17.11 0.13 7.80
C ALA A 233 16.26 -0.25 6.57
N ALA A 234 14.99 0.14 6.55
CA ALA A 234 14.09 -0.12 5.41
C ALA A 234 14.55 0.57 4.12
N PHE A 235 15.01 1.83 4.19
CA PHE A 235 15.51 2.55 3.02
C PHE A 235 16.81 1.93 2.48
N LEU A 236 17.74 1.51 3.34
CA LEU A 236 18.94 0.79 2.91
C LEU A 236 18.58 -0.53 2.22
N GLU A 237 17.60 -1.25 2.74
CA GLU A 237 17.11 -2.50 2.14
C GLU A 237 16.38 -2.27 0.80
N LEU A 238 15.60 -1.20 0.67
CA LEU A 238 15.03 -0.79 -0.61
C LEU A 238 16.12 -0.49 -1.64
N ILE A 239 17.17 0.25 -1.26
CA ILE A 239 18.31 0.55 -2.15
C ILE A 239 18.95 -0.76 -2.63
N ARG A 240 19.22 -1.70 -1.73
CA ARG A 240 19.76 -3.02 -2.08
C ARG A 240 18.88 -3.73 -3.11
N LYS A 241 17.56 -3.79 -2.88
CA LYS A 241 16.63 -4.45 -3.79
C LYS A 241 16.51 -3.75 -5.15
N TYR A 242 16.46 -2.41 -5.20
CA TYR A 242 16.45 -1.68 -6.46
C TYR A 242 17.73 -1.90 -7.28
N HIS A 243 18.87 -2.04 -6.60
CA HIS A 243 20.14 -2.39 -7.24
C HIS A 243 20.12 -3.83 -7.79
N GLU A 244 19.62 -4.79 -7.02
CA GLU A 244 19.44 -6.19 -7.46
C GLU A 244 18.49 -6.33 -8.66
N MET A 245 17.48 -5.46 -8.75
CA MET A 245 16.58 -5.36 -9.89
C MET A 245 17.24 -4.73 -11.13
N GLY A 246 18.46 -4.19 -11.00
CA GLY A 246 19.15 -3.46 -12.05
C GLY A 246 18.51 -2.11 -12.40
N ILE A 247 17.70 -1.55 -11.48
CA ILE A 247 17.06 -0.23 -11.66
C ILE A 247 18.03 0.90 -11.31
N ILE A 248 18.91 0.70 -10.34
CA ILE A 248 19.97 1.64 -9.99
C ILE A 248 21.34 0.99 -10.20
N GLY A 249 22.33 1.78 -10.63
CA GLY A 249 23.71 1.32 -10.78
C GLY A 249 24.50 1.36 -9.46
N ASP A 250 25.78 0.98 -9.51
CA ASP A 250 26.66 1.00 -8.34
C ASP A 250 26.90 2.43 -7.81
N GLU A 251 27.05 3.40 -8.72
CA GLU A 251 27.24 4.81 -8.37
C GLU A 251 26.00 5.38 -7.64
N ASP A 252 24.81 5.17 -8.22
CA ASP A 252 23.53 5.56 -7.61
C ASP A 252 23.34 4.89 -6.24
N ARG A 253 23.66 3.59 -6.14
CA ARG A 253 23.57 2.84 -4.88
C ARG A 253 24.46 3.45 -3.80
N ASN A 254 25.71 3.77 -4.12
CA ASN A 254 26.64 4.33 -3.14
C ASN A 254 26.20 5.73 -2.67
N ASP A 255 25.77 6.59 -3.58
CA ASP A 255 25.21 7.91 -3.25
C ASP A 255 23.94 7.79 -2.37
N LEU A 256 23.02 6.89 -2.71
CA LEU A 256 21.80 6.66 -1.94
C LEU A 256 22.08 6.08 -0.55
N ILE A 257 23.08 5.19 -0.40
CA ILE A 257 23.50 4.68 0.91
C ILE A 257 24.02 5.82 1.78
N GLN A 258 24.91 6.66 1.25
CA GLN A 258 25.43 7.82 1.99
C GLN A 258 24.32 8.78 2.37
N TYR A 259 23.39 9.04 1.46
CA TYR A 259 22.22 9.88 1.70
C TYR A 259 21.37 9.35 2.88
N VAL A 260 21.11 8.05 2.94
CA VAL A 260 20.31 7.44 4.01
C VAL A 260 21.08 7.33 5.33
N GLN A 261 22.38 7.00 5.30
CA GLN A 261 23.20 6.86 6.50
C GLN A 261 23.35 8.17 7.29
N HIS A 262 23.34 9.30 6.59
CA HIS A 262 23.44 10.64 7.19
C HIS A 262 22.08 11.31 7.37
N ASP A 263 20.97 10.56 7.27
CA ASP A 263 19.61 11.05 7.44
C ASP A 263 19.25 12.28 6.57
N MET A 264 19.84 12.39 5.38
CA MET A 264 19.70 13.55 4.49
C MET A 264 18.26 13.73 3.95
N TYR A 265 17.37 12.75 4.16
CA TYR A 265 15.92 12.89 3.92
C TYR A 265 15.20 13.78 4.95
N LEU A 266 15.91 14.25 5.97
CA LEU A 266 15.45 15.25 6.94
C LEU A 266 16.10 16.63 6.74
N ASP A 267 17.05 16.76 5.82
CA ASP A 267 17.76 18.00 5.56
C ASP A 267 16.84 19.04 4.91
N SER A 268 16.42 20.03 5.70
CA SER A 268 15.53 21.11 5.28
C SER A 268 16.14 22.01 4.23
N GLU A 269 17.46 22.11 4.17
CA GLU A 269 18.15 23.00 3.23
C GLU A 269 18.36 22.35 1.87
N SER A 270 18.16 21.04 1.76
CA SER A 270 18.35 20.31 0.51
C SER A 270 17.33 20.74 -0.55
N GLU A 271 17.79 20.86 -1.80
CA GLU A 271 16.94 21.30 -2.91
C GLU A 271 15.75 20.34 -3.14
N LEU A 272 15.99 19.03 -3.00
CA LEU A 272 14.95 18.00 -3.16
C LEU A 272 13.85 18.10 -2.11
N TYR A 273 14.21 18.43 -0.87
CA TYR A 273 13.27 18.68 0.21
C TYR A 273 12.50 19.98 -0.04
N GLN A 274 13.19 21.06 -0.39
CA GLN A 274 12.57 22.36 -0.66
C GLN A 274 11.60 22.34 -1.86
N GLN A 275 11.84 21.47 -2.85
CA GLN A 275 10.85 21.21 -3.92
C GLN A 275 9.52 20.68 -3.36
N ILE A 276 9.57 19.78 -2.36
CA ILE A 276 8.37 19.22 -1.73
C ILE A 276 7.69 20.28 -0.86
N VAL A 277 8.45 21.08 -0.09
CA VAL A 277 7.90 22.21 0.69
C VAL A 277 7.12 23.17 -0.21
N ARG A 278 7.67 23.54 -1.38
CA ARG A 278 6.98 24.40 -2.35
C ARG A 278 5.64 23.81 -2.82
N ILE A 279 5.61 22.50 -3.11
CA ILE A 279 4.37 21.78 -3.44
C ILE A 279 3.38 21.86 -2.28
N VAL A 280 3.82 21.59 -1.05
CA VAL A 280 2.94 21.62 0.12
C VAL A 280 2.38 23.03 0.38
N ARG A 281 3.19 24.09 0.22
CA ARG A 281 2.72 25.49 0.32
C ARG A 281 1.71 25.83 -0.77
N GLN A 282 2.01 25.46 -2.02
CA GLN A 282 1.17 25.80 -3.18
C GLN A 282 -0.20 25.09 -3.15
N PHE A 283 -0.22 23.82 -2.75
CA PHE A 283 -1.41 22.96 -2.85
C PHE A 283 -2.06 22.61 -1.51
N GLY A 284 -1.46 23.05 -0.40
CA GLY A 284 -1.93 22.84 0.97
C GLY A 284 -3.16 23.65 1.33
N GLY A 285 -3.41 24.75 0.60
CA GLY A 285 -4.55 25.62 0.79
C GLY A 285 -4.55 26.33 2.14
N HIS A 286 -4.27 27.63 2.13
CA HIS A 286 -4.81 28.52 3.15
C HIS A 286 -6.31 28.63 2.91
N ASN A 287 -7.10 27.72 3.48
CA ASN A 287 -8.48 28.05 3.83
C ASN A 287 -8.39 28.97 5.06
N HIS A 288 -8.18 30.26 4.80
CA HIS A 288 -8.64 31.31 5.70
C HIS A 288 -10.09 31.61 5.37
#